data_AF-A0A0A1XLB1-F1
#
_entry.id   AF-A0A0A1XLB1-F1
#
_cell.length_a   1.000
_cell.length_b   1.000
_cell.length_c   1.000
_cell.angle_alpha   90.00
_cell.angle_beta   90.00
_cell.angle_gamma   90.00
#
_symmetry.space_group_name_H-M   'P 1'
#
loop_
_entity.id
_entity.type
_entity.pdbx_description
1 polymer ?
#
loop_
_entity_poly.entity_id
_entity_poly.type
_entity_poly.pdbx_seq_one_letter_code
_entity_poly.pdbx_strand_id
1 'polypeptide(L)'
;MAATRKLQGEIDRCLKKVAEGVETFEDIWKKVHNATNSNQKEKYEADLKKEIKKLQRLRDQIKSWIASGEIKDKSQLLENRRLIETQMERFKIVERETKTKAYSKEGLGAAQKTDPAQRKKDEARNWLTSSISSLQLQIDQYESEIESLLAAKKKRLDRDKQDRMDEFRAKLDRNKFHVMKLETVLRLLDNDGVEAEQVNKIKDDVEYYIESSQEPNFEENEFLYDDIIGLDDVELSGTGVSLGIPSSATTDSNNSNETSGSPSSITSGGSPVQSPAPATGTQQPLQQQSATAAATTTLASTMNTTAAAVTT
;
A
#
# COMPACT_ATOMS: atom_id res chain seq x y z
N MET A 1 -12.82 -3.78 -65.02
CA MET A 1 -14.10 -3.62 -64.30
C MET A 1 -14.41 -4.78 -63.33
N ALA A 2 -14.20 -6.06 -63.69
CA ALA A 2 -14.51 -7.19 -62.80
C ALA A 2 -13.68 -7.23 -61.50
N ALA A 3 -12.38 -6.93 -61.56
CA ALA A 3 -11.49 -6.91 -60.38
C ALA A 3 -11.91 -5.85 -59.34
N THR A 4 -12.23 -4.63 -59.80
CA THR A 4 -12.73 -3.54 -58.94
C THR A 4 -14.05 -3.91 -58.27
N ARG A 5 -14.96 -4.58 -58.99
CA ARG A 5 -16.26 -5.03 -58.45
C ARG A 5 -16.09 -6.14 -57.40
N LYS A 6 -15.12 -7.04 -57.59
CA LYS A 6 -14.77 -8.09 -56.61
C LYS A 6 -14.19 -7.49 -55.33
N LEU A 7 -13.26 -6.53 -55.46
CA LEU A 7 -12.68 -5.81 -54.33
C LEU A 7 -13.75 -5.06 -53.52
N GLN A 8 -14.69 -4.39 -54.19
CA GLN A 8 -15.79 -3.71 -53.51
C GLN A 8 -16.65 -4.68 -52.69
N GLY A 9 -16.99 -5.85 -53.23
CA GLY A 9 -17.74 -6.87 -52.48
C GLY A 9 -16.96 -7.45 -51.28
N GLU A 10 -15.63 -7.47 -51.33
CA GLU A 10 -14.80 -7.82 -50.17
C GLU A 10 -14.81 -6.72 -49.10
N ILE A 11 -14.75 -5.46 -49.53
CA ILE A 11 -14.88 -4.28 -48.64
C ILE A 11 -16.23 -4.32 -47.92
N ASP A 12 -17.33 -4.45 -48.64
CA ASP A 12 -18.68 -4.42 -48.07
C ASP A 12 -18.88 -5.56 -47.04
N ARG A 13 -18.35 -6.75 -47.32
CA ARG A 13 -18.37 -7.89 -46.36
C ARG A 13 -17.52 -7.62 -45.13
N CYS A 14 -16.38 -6.95 -45.28
CA CYS A 14 -15.52 -6.58 -44.15
C CYS A 14 -16.22 -5.53 -43.28
N LEU A 15 -16.80 -4.48 -43.88
CA LEU A 15 -17.54 -3.45 -43.16
C LEU A 15 -18.73 -4.04 -42.38
N LYS A 16 -19.44 -5.01 -42.96
CA LYS A 16 -20.50 -5.74 -42.25
C LYS A 16 -19.98 -6.48 -41.02
N LYS A 17 -18.85 -7.18 -41.15
CA LYS A 17 -18.20 -7.85 -40.00
C LYS A 17 -17.72 -6.87 -38.92
N VAL A 18 -17.29 -5.67 -39.32
CA VAL A 18 -16.94 -4.61 -38.37
C VAL A 18 -18.18 -4.20 -37.57
N ALA A 19 -19.30 -3.93 -38.24
CA ALA A 19 -20.55 -3.57 -37.56
C ALA A 19 -21.01 -4.65 -36.56
N GLU A 20 -21.07 -5.91 -37.01
CA GLU A 20 -21.44 -7.06 -36.15
C GLU A 20 -20.47 -7.25 -34.97
N GLY A 21 -19.16 -7.08 -35.20
CA GLY A 21 -18.15 -7.19 -34.16
C GLY A 21 -18.21 -6.04 -33.14
N VAL A 22 -18.53 -4.82 -33.58
CA VAL A 22 -18.72 -3.67 -32.68
C VAL A 22 -19.97 -3.85 -31.82
N GLU A 23 -21.08 -4.32 -32.39
CA GLU A 23 -22.31 -4.60 -31.64
C GLU A 23 -22.08 -5.72 -30.60
N THR A 24 -21.41 -6.80 -30.99
CA THR A 24 -21.04 -7.89 -30.09
C THR A 24 -20.13 -7.41 -28.98
N PHE A 25 -19.15 -6.55 -29.30
CA PHE A 25 -18.28 -5.95 -28.29
C PHE A 25 -19.06 -5.11 -27.27
N GLU A 26 -19.99 -4.27 -27.73
CA GLU A 26 -20.83 -3.44 -26.85
C GLU A 26 -21.76 -4.28 -25.95
N ASP A 27 -22.33 -5.37 -26.48
CA ASP A 27 -23.18 -6.29 -25.68
C ASP A 27 -22.36 -7.00 -24.59
N ILE A 28 -21.18 -7.53 -24.94
CA ILE A 28 -20.27 -8.15 -23.95
C ILE A 28 -19.79 -7.10 -22.94
N TRP A 29 -19.47 -5.89 -23.40
CA TRP A 29 -19.04 -4.79 -22.52
C TRP A 29 -20.09 -4.47 -21.45
N LYS A 30 -21.36 -4.36 -21.84
CA LYS A 30 -22.48 -4.19 -20.88
C LYS A 30 -22.57 -5.36 -19.91
N LYS A 31 -22.38 -6.59 -20.39
CA LYS A 31 -22.37 -7.80 -19.53
C LYS A 31 -21.22 -7.80 -18.53
N VAL A 32 -20.01 -7.38 -18.91
CA VAL A 32 -18.86 -7.21 -17.98
C VAL A 32 -19.20 -6.23 -16.87
N HIS A 33 -19.84 -5.10 -17.21
CA HIS A 33 -20.14 -4.05 -16.25
C HIS A 33 -21.33 -4.41 -15.33
N ASN A 34 -22.30 -5.18 -15.83
CA ASN A 34 -23.47 -5.58 -15.05
C ASN A 34 -23.25 -6.88 -14.24
N ALA A 35 -22.23 -7.68 -14.58
CA ALA A 35 -21.94 -8.91 -13.87
C ALA A 35 -21.42 -8.63 -12.45
N THR A 36 -22.14 -9.12 -11.45
CA THR A 36 -21.74 -9.07 -10.04
C THR A 36 -20.90 -10.29 -9.62
N ASN A 37 -21.00 -11.40 -10.37
CA ASN A 37 -20.27 -12.64 -10.11
C ASN A 37 -18.87 -12.62 -10.76
N SER A 38 -17.84 -12.91 -9.97
CA SER A 38 -16.42 -12.89 -10.39
C SER A 38 -16.12 -13.82 -11.57
N ASN A 39 -16.61 -15.07 -11.53
CA ASN A 39 -16.34 -16.06 -12.59
C ASN A 39 -16.99 -15.65 -13.92
N GLN A 40 -18.18 -15.04 -13.86
CA GLN A 40 -18.85 -14.54 -15.06
C GLN A 40 -18.13 -13.32 -15.63
N LYS A 41 -17.64 -12.43 -14.75
CA LYS A 41 -16.90 -11.24 -15.13
C LYS A 41 -15.61 -11.59 -15.87
N GLU A 42 -14.80 -12.51 -15.33
CA GLU A 42 -13.59 -13.01 -16.01
C GLU A 42 -13.90 -13.65 -17.37
N LYS A 43 -14.99 -14.43 -17.44
CA LYS A 43 -15.42 -15.04 -18.70
C LYS A 43 -15.77 -13.97 -19.75
N TYR A 44 -16.55 -12.95 -19.37
CA TYR A 44 -16.91 -11.87 -20.29
C TYR A 44 -15.71 -11.01 -20.68
N GLU A 45 -14.74 -10.80 -19.79
CA GLU A 45 -13.48 -10.12 -20.13
C GLU A 45 -12.64 -10.89 -21.14
N ALA A 46 -12.55 -12.22 -20.98
CA ALA A 46 -11.89 -13.08 -21.94
C ALA A 46 -12.58 -13.03 -23.31
N ASP A 47 -13.91 -13.00 -23.34
CA ASP A 47 -14.68 -12.90 -24.59
C ASP A 47 -14.56 -11.50 -25.22
N LEU A 48 -14.56 -10.43 -24.41
CA LEU A 48 -14.30 -9.06 -24.86
C LEU A 48 -12.91 -8.93 -25.50
N LYS A 49 -11.90 -9.59 -24.91
CA LYS A 49 -10.53 -9.66 -25.44
C LYS A 49 -10.42 -10.44 -26.76
N LYS A 50 -11.24 -11.48 -26.94
CA LYS A 50 -11.31 -12.20 -28.23
C LYS A 50 -11.95 -11.32 -29.30
N GLU A 51 -13.03 -10.62 -28.98
CA GLU A 51 -13.76 -9.79 -29.94
C GLU A 51 -12.93 -8.58 -30.37
N ILE A 52 -12.24 -7.91 -29.43
CA ILE A 52 -11.38 -6.77 -29.79
C ILE A 52 -10.21 -7.20 -30.71
N LYS A 53 -9.67 -8.41 -30.53
CA LYS A 53 -8.65 -8.95 -31.43
C LYS A 53 -9.18 -9.21 -32.85
N LYS A 54 -10.46 -9.58 -33.00
CA LYS A 54 -11.08 -9.70 -34.34
C LYS A 54 -11.21 -8.34 -35.00
N LEU A 55 -11.71 -7.34 -34.27
CA LEU A 55 -11.83 -5.97 -34.76
C LEU A 55 -10.46 -5.40 -35.17
N GLN A 56 -9.39 -5.66 -34.39
CA GLN A 56 -8.02 -5.28 -34.76
C GLN A 56 -7.58 -5.83 -36.13
N ARG A 57 -7.84 -7.11 -36.40
CA ARG A 57 -7.51 -7.73 -37.71
C ARG A 57 -8.27 -7.06 -38.85
N LEU A 58 -9.56 -6.78 -38.67
CA LEU A 58 -10.38 -6.07 -39.66
C LEU A 58 -9.85 -4.64 -39.88
N ARG A 59 -9.43 -3.96 -38.81
CA ARG A 59 -8.82 -2.62 -38.89
C ARG A 59 -7.53 -2.62 -39.69
N ASP A 60 -6.67 -3.63 -39.53
CA ASP A 60 -5.43 -3.73 -40.29
C ASP A 60 -5.68 -4.11 -41.76
N GLN A 61 -6.68 -4.94 -42.03
CA GLN A 61 -7.17 -5.19 -43.39
C GLN A 61 -7.67 -3.90 -44.04
N ILE A 62 -8.51 -3.11 -43.34
CA ILE A 62 -8.98 -1.80 -43.79
C ILE A 62 -7.80 -0.83 -44.02
N LYS A 63 -6.80 -0.82 -43.14
CA LYS A 63 -5.58 -0.01 -43.32
C LYS A 63 -4.84 -0.37 -44.61
N SER A 64 -4.73 -1.65 -44.95
CA SER A 64 -4.10 -2.08 -46.20
C SER A 64 -4.86 -1.60 -47.45
N TRP A 65 -6.20 -1.60 -47.39
CA TRP A 65 -7.05 -1.09 -48.45
C TRP A 65 -6.99 0.43 -48.58
N ILE A 66 -6.90 1.17 -47.47
CA ILE A 66 -6.69 2.62 -47.48
C ILE A 66 -5.33 2.97 -48.12
N ALA A 67 -4.29 2.16 -47.90
CA ALA A 67 -2.98 2.34 -48.53
C ALA A 67 -2.97 1.99 -50.02
N SER A 68 -3.93 1.17 -50.49
CA SER A 68 -4.08 0.85 -51.91
C SER A 68 -4.57 2.06 -52.72
N GLY A 69 -4.04 2.21 -53.94
CA GLY A 69 -4.47 3.20 -54.91
C GLY A 69 -5.72 2.81 -55.71
N GLU A 70 -6.22 1.57 -55.53
CA GLU A 70 -7.34 1.03 -56.31
C GLU A 70 -8.72 1.52 -55.85
N ILE A 71 -8.78 2.15 -54.67
CA ILE A 71 -10.02 2.60 -54.04
C ILE A 71 -10.15 4.11 -54.18
N LYS A 72 -11.21 4.55 -54.88
CA LYS A 72 -11.47 5.97 -55.13
C LYS A 72 -12.07 6.69 -53.92
N ASP A 73 -13.07 6.08 -53.27
CA ASP A 73 -13.69 6.64 -52.06
C ASP A 73 -13.27 5.83 -50.82
N LYS A 74 -12.54 6.49 -49.93
CA LYS A 74 -12.00 5.88 -48.70
C LYS A 74 -12.78 6.30 -47.45
N SER A 75 -13.84 7.08 -47.60
CA SER A 75 -14.56 7.71 -46.48
C SER A 75 -15.10 6.67 -45.50
N GLN A 76 -15.81 5.66 -46.02
CA GLN A 76 -16.36 4.57 -45.20
C GLN A 76 -15.29 3.71 -44.52
N LEU A 77 -14.16 3.48 -45.20
CA LEU A 77 -13.03 2.74 -44.65
C LEU A 77 -12.38 3.50 -43.49
N LEU A 78 -12.20 4.82 -43.64
CA LEU A 78 -11.64 5.68 -42.59
C LEU A 78 -12.57 5.75 -41.37
N GLU A 79 -13.89 5.86 -41.59
CA GLU A 79 -14.88 5.88 -40.52
C GLU A 79 -14.90 4.58 -39.72
N ASN A 80 -14.94 3.42 -40.39
CA ASN A 80 -14.91 2.12 -39.73
C ASN A 80 -13.57 1.86 -39.03
N ARG A 81 -12.45 2.30 -39.60
CA ARG A 81 -11.14 2.25 -38.94
C ARG A 81 -11.16 3.05 -37.62
N ARG A 82 -11.72 4.26 -37.63
CA ARG A 82 -11.83 5.12 -36.45
C ARG A 82 -12.78 4.53 -35.41
N LEU A 83 -13.88 3.90 -35.85
CA LEU A 83 -14.82 3.21 -34.98
C LEU A 83 -14.13 2.08 -34.22
N ILE A 84 -13.36 1.23 -34.92
CA ILE A 84 -12.59 0.15 -34.29
C ILE A 84 -11.55 0.70 -33.31
N GLU A 85 -10.83 1.77 -33.67
CA GLU A 85 -9.84 2.41 -32.79
C GLU A 85 -10.49 2.95 -31.51
N THR A 86 -11.71 3.48 -31.60
CA THR A 86 -12.50 3.90 -30.44
C THR A 86 -12.84 2.72 -29.52
N GLN A 87 -13.28 1.60 -30.10
CA GLN A 87 -13.56 0.39 -29.33
C GLN A 87 -12.29 -0.19 -28.68
N MET A 88 -11.13 -0.08 -29.34
CA MET A 88 -9.84 -0.48 -28.78
C MET A 88 -9.47 0.36 -27.55
N GLU A 89 -9.71 1.66 -27.58
CA GLU A 89 -9.44 2.52 -26.43
C GLU A 89 -10.42 2.24 -25.28
N ARG A 90 -11.72 2.03 -25.58
CA ARG A 90 -12.70 1.57 -24.60
C ARG A 90 -12.27 0.26 -23.94
N PHE A 91 -11.76 -0.70 -24.71
CA PHE A 91 -11.22 -1.95 -24.17
C PHE A 91 -10.04 -1.72 -23.23
N LYS A 92 -9.10 -0.84 -23.57
CA LYS A 92 -7.95 -0.54 -22.69
C LYS A 92 -8.37 0.08 -21.36
N ILE A 93 -9.38 0.96 -21.36
CA ILE A 93 -9.91 1.55 -20.13
C ILE A 93 -10.48 0.44 -19.25
N VAL A 94 -11.31 -0.45 -19.81
CA VAL A 94 -11.88 -1.58 -19.07
C VAL A 94 -10.80 -2.54 -18.57
N GLU A 95 -9.81 -2.87 -19.40
CA GLU A 95 -8.70 -3.75 -19.01
C GLU A 95 -7.88 -3.11 -17.89
N ARG A 96 -7.61 -1.80 -17.96
CA ARG A 96 -6.92 -1.06 -16.90
C ARG A 96 -7.75 -1.03 -15.61
N GLU A 97 -9.01 -0.63 -15.69
CA GLU A 97 -9.89 -0.56 -14.53
C GLU A 97 -10.07 -1.91 -13.87
N THR A 98 -10.26 -2.96 -14.66
CA THR A 98 -10.43 -4.30 -14.12
C THR A 98 -9.13 -4.79 -13.50
N LYS A 99 -7.99 -4.59 -14.16
CA LYS A 99 -6.70 -5.04 -13.64
C LYS A 99 -6.31 -4.28 -12.37
N THR A 100 -6.53 -2.97 -12.31
CA THR A 100 -6.31 -2.18 -11.08
C THR A 100 -7.31 -2.54 -9.98
N LYS A 101 -8.59 -2.74 -10.30
CA LYS A 101 -9.59 -3.24 -9.35
C LYS A 101 -9.32 -4.69 -8.93
N ALA A 102 -8.65 -5.49 -9.76
CA ALA A 102 -8.19 -6.83 -9.40
C ALA A 102 -7.08 -6.74 -8.37
N TYR A 103 -6.10 -5.83 -8.50
CA TYR A 103 -5.12 -5.60 -7.44
C TYR A 103 -5.74 -5.01 -6.15
N SER A 104 -6.74 -4.12 -6.25
CA SER A 104 -7.50 -3.64 -5.07
C SER A 104 -8.45 -4.68 -4.45
N LYS A 105 -8.89 -5.70 -5.20
CA LYS A 105 -9.79 -6.76 -4.71
C LYS A 105 -9.04 -8.03 -4.31
N GLU A 106 -7.85 -8.27 -4.87
CA GLU A 106 -6.92 -9.33 -4.48
C GLU A 106 -6.25 -9.02 -3.14
N GLY A 107 -6.15 -7.75 -2.74
CA GLY A 107 -5.88 -7.37 -1.35
C GLY A 107 -6.95 -7.86 -0.35
N LEU A 108 -8.23 -7.89 -0.74
CA LEU A 108 -9.31 -8.45 0.08
C LEU A 108 -9.47 -9.97 -0.07
N GLY A 109 -9.18 -10.52 -1.25
CA GLY A 109 -9.28 -11.96 -1.53
C GLY A 109 -8.11 -12.79 -0.99
N ALA A 110 -6.90 -12.21 -0.92
CA ALA A 110 -5.76 -12.82 -0.23
C ALA A 110 -5.94 -12.77 1.30
N ALA A 111 -6.60 -11.72 1.83
CA ALA A 111 -6.94 -11.61 3.25
C ALA A 111 -7.98 -12.66 3.74
N GLN A 112 -8.68 -13.34 2.82
CA GLN A 112 -9.55 -14.49 3.16
C GLN A 112 -8.89 -15.86 2.98
N LYS A 113 -7.67 -15.91 2.41
CA LYS A 113 -6.85 -17.14 2.34
C LYS A 113 -5.74 -17.18 3.39
N THR A 114 -5.55 -16.11 4.16
CA THR A 114 -4.76 -16.17 5.38
C THR A 114 -5.46 -17.10 6.35
N ASP A 115 -4.70 -18.07 6.88
CA ASP A 115 -5.10 -18.94 7.98
C ASP A 115 -5.84 -18.09 9.05
N PRO A 116 -7.01 -18.52 9.57
CA PRO A 116 -7.71 -17.82 10.65
C PRO A 116 -6.79 -17.41 11.81
N ALA A 117 -5.74 -18.19 12.11
CA ALA A 117 -4.72 -17.85 13.10
C ALA A 117 -3.86 -16.65 12.65
N GLN A 118 -3.37 -16.66 11.41
CA GLN A 118 -2.61 -15.54 10.83
C GLN A 118 -3.46 -14.27 10.75
N ARG A 119 -4.75 -14.39 10.41
CA ARG A 119 -5.67 -13.23 10.37
C ARG A 119 -5.82 -12.58 11.74
N LYS A 120 -6.01 -13.37 12.80
CA LYS A 120 -6.07 -12.86 14.18
C LYS A 120 -4.74 -12.20 14.57
N LYS A 121 -3.60 -12.77 14.19
CA LYS A 121 -2.26 -12.21 14.43
C LYS A 121 -2.07 -10.88 13.73
N ASP A 122 -2.43 -10.78 12.45
CA ASP A 122 -2.33 -9.54 11.67
C ASP A 122 -3.27 -8.45 12.22
N GLU A 123 -4.47 -8.83 12.68
CA GLU A 123 -5.43 -7.93 13.33
C GLU A 123 -4.88 -7.37 14.65
N ALA A 124 -4.32 -8.24 15.50
CA ALA A 124 -3.64 -7.84 16.73
C ALA A 124 -2.41 -6.94 16.47
N ARG A 125 -1.61 -7.26 15.45
CA ARG A 125 -0.44 -6.47 15.02
C ARG A 125 -0.86 -5.06 14.57
N ASN A 126 -1.89 -4.97 13.74
CA ASN A 126 -2.41 -3.69 13.25
C ASN A 126 -2.97 -2.85 14.40
N TRP A 127 -3.67 -3.49 15.34
CA TRP A 127 -4.16 -2.83 16.55
C TRP A 127 -3.00 -2.28 17.38
N LEU A 128 -2.00 -3.10 17.72
CA LEU A 128 -0.80 -2.65 18.48
C LEU A 128 -0.12 -1.46 17.81
N THR A 129 0.09 -1.52 16.50
CA THR A 129 0.71 -0.43 15.73
C THR A 129 -0.13 0.85 15.79
N SER A 130 -1.46 0.72 15.72
CA SER A 130 -2.38 1.86 15.80
C SER A 130 -2.37 2.47 17.20
N SER A 131 -2.42 1.65 18.25
CA SER A 131 -2.37 2.09 19.66
C SER A 131 -1.05 2.79 19.99
N ILE A 132 0.09 2.25 19.53
CA ILE A 132 1.41 2.89 19.66
C ILE A 132 1.41 4.26 18.98
N SER A 133 0.87 4.35 17.76
CA SER A 133 0.81 5.61 17.00
C SER A 133 -0.06 6.66 17.72
N SER A 134 -1.19 6.26 18.30
CA SER A 134 -2.06 7.14 19.09
C SER A 134 -1.34 7.68 20.33
N LEU A 135 -0.61 6.83 21.05
CA LEU A 135 0.16 7.26 22.23
C LEU A 135 1.34 8.17 21.84
N GLN A 136 2.03 7.89 20.74
CA GLN A 136 3.08 8.75 20.20
C GLN A 136 2.55 10.14 19.85
N LEU A 137 1.37 10.22 19.21
CA LEU A 137 0.72 11.50 18.94
C LEU A 137 0.38 12.28 20.23
N GLN A 138 -0.08 11.58 21.27
CA GLN A 138 -0.31 12.21 22.58
C GLN A 138 1.00 12.68 23.24
N ILE A 139 2.10 11.92 23.10
CA ILE A 139 3.44 12.33 23.56
C ILE A 139 3.85 13.63 22.86
N ASP A 140 3.78 13.68 21.53
CA ASP A 140 4.12 14.87 20.74
C ASP A 140 3.27 16.08 21.16
N GLN A 141 1.98 15.85 21.44
CA GLN A 141 1.06 16.89 21.91
C GLN A 141 1.45 17.42 23.30
N TYR A 142 1.82 16.54 24.24
CA TYR A 142 2.27 16.95 25.57
C TYR A 142 3.65 17.62 25.54
N GLU A 143 4.58 17.15 24.71
CA GLU A 143 5.89 17.77 24.49
C GLU A 143 5.73 19.20 23.94
N SER A 144 4.87 19.39 22.95
CA SER A 144 4.52 20.70 22.39
C SER A 144 3.88 21.64 23.43
N GLU A 145 2.98 21.14 24.28
CA GLU A 145 2.34 21.95 25.33
C GLU A 145 3.35 22.35 26.42
N ILE A 146 4.28 21.47 26.78
CA ILE A 146 5.40 21.77 27.69
C ILE A 146 6.30 22.86 27.08
N GLU A 147 6.67 22.74 25.81
CA GLU A 147 7.48 23.75 25.11
C GLU A 147 6.77 25.11 25.03
N SER A 148 5.47 25.12 24.76
CA SER A 148 4.62 26.33 24.73
C SER A 148 4.61 27.04 26.09
N LEU A 149 4.43 26.29 27.18
CA LEU A 149 4.48 26.81 28.55
C LEU A 149 5.87 27.38 28.91
N LEU A 150 6.94 26.76 28.40
CA LEU A 150 8.32 27.23 28.57
C LEU A 150 8.66 28.45 27.70
N ALA A 151 8.07 28.58 26.51
CA ALA A 151 8.31 29.70 25.58
C ALA A 151 7.62 31.00 26.03
N ALA A 152 6.56 30.92 26.83
CA ALA A 152 5.85 32.08 27.41
C ALA A 152 6.66 32.86 28.49
N LYS A 153 7.95 32.53 28.67
CA LYS A 153 8.85 32.97 29.75
C LYS A 153 9.36 34.40 29.58
N LYS A 154 8.47 35.38 29.73
CA LYS A 154 8.85 36.82 29.88
C LYS A 154 8.72 37.36 31.31
N LYS A 155 8.23 36.56 32.28
CA LYS A 155 8.15 36.87 33.71
C LYS A 155 8.19 35.56 34.53
N ARG A 156 8.51 35.64 35.84
CA ARG A 156 8.57 34.49 36.77
C ARG A 156 7.38 33.55 36.53
N LEU A 157 7.66 32.25 36.33
CA LEU A 157 6.63 31.25 36.04
C LEU A 157 5.63 31.21 37.21
N ASP A 158 4.34 31.37 36.90
CA ASP A 158 3.26 31.23 37.90
C ASP A 158 3.26 29.80 38.43
N ARG A 159 2.97 29.63 39.72
CA ARG A 159 2.93 28.30 40.36
C ARG A 159 1.97 27.35 39.64
N ASP A 160 0.82 27.88 39.20
CA ASP A 160 -0.16 27.11 38.42
C ASP A 160 0.37 26.62 37.06
N LYS A 161 1.31 27.35 36.44
CA LYS A 161 1.95 26.93 35.18
C LYS A 161 3.00 25.86 35.42
N GLN A 162 3.69 25.92 36.56
CA GLN A 162 4.64 24.89 36.97
C GLN A 162 3.91 23.58 37.26
N ASP A 163 2.82 23.64 38.03
CA ASP A 163 2.01 22.46 38.37
C ASP A 163 1.44 21.78 37.11
N ARG A 164 0.96 22.57 36.14
CA ARG A 164 0.49 22.05 34.85
C ARG A 164 1.60 21.43 33.99
N MET A 165 2.80 22.00 34.03
CA MET A 165 3.96 21.42 33.34
C MET A 165 4.39 20.09 33.96
N ASP A 166 4.34 19.99 35.28
CA ASP A 166 4.69 18.76 36.00
C ASP A 166 3.62 17.66 35.79
N GLU A 167 2.34 18.03 35.66
CA GLU A 167 1.27 17.10 35.25
C GLU A 167 1.50 16.54 33.83
N PHE A 168 1.83 17.41 32.86
CA PHE A 168 2.12 16.96 31.50
C PHE A 168 3.36 16.07 31.43
N ARG A 169 4.39 16.33 32.25
CA ARG A 169 5.57 15.45 32.36
C ARG A 169 5.21 14.06 32.89
N ALA A 170 4.38 13.98 33.94
CA ALA A 170 3.92 12.70 34.46
C ALA A 170 3.12 11.89 33.42
N LYS A 171 2.22 12.56 32.68
CA LYS A 171 1.46 11.95 31.58
C LYS A 171 2.37 11.48 30.43
N LEU A 172 3.39 12.26 30.11
CA LEU A 172 4.36 11.95 29.06
C LEU A 172 5.21 10.73 29.43
N ASP A 173 5.76 10.68 30.65
CA ASP A 173 6.51 9.51 31.15
C ASP A 173 5.65 8.25 31.11
N ARG A 174 4.36 8.39 31.46
CA ARG A 174 3.41 7.28 31.41
C ARG A 174 3.12 6.81 29.99
N ASN A 175 2.85 7.71 29.06
CA ASN A 175 2.65 7.36 27.66
C ASN A 175 3.89 6.67 27.08
N LYS A 176 5.11 7.12 27.44
CA LYS A 176 6.37 6.47 27.03
C LYS A 176 6.48 5.05 27.58
N PHE A 177 6.06 4.81 28.82
CA PHE A 177 6.00 3.47 29.39
C PHE A 177 5.05 2.55 28.61
N HIS A 178 3.82 2.99 28.31
CA HIS A 178 2.88 2.18 27.52
C HIS A 178 3.37 1.93 26.09
N VAL A 179 3.97 2.92 25.42
CA VAL A 179 4.58 2.74 24.10
C VAL A 179 5.65 1.67 24.15
N MET A 180 6.57 1.73 25.11
CA MET A 180 7.64 0.73 25.27
C MET A 180 7.09 -0.68 25.50
N LYS A 181 6.07 -0.82 26.36
CA LYS A 181 5.42 -2.10 26.63
C LYS A 181 4.72 -2.64 25.39
N LEU A 182 3.92 -1.84 24.69
CA LEU A 182 3.24 -2.25 23.45
C LEU A 182 4.20 -2.58 22.31
N GLU A 183 5.33 -1.86 22.17
CA GLU A 183 6.39 -2.19 21.21
C GLU A 183 7.05 -3.54 21.53
N THR A 184 7.23 -3.84 22.81
CA THR A 184 7.77 -5.13 23.26
C THR A 184 6.78 -6.26 22.97
N VAL A 185 5.49 -6.04 23.24
CA VAL A 185 4.41 -6.98 22.88
C VAL A 185 4.34 -7.19 21.36
N LEU A 186 4.48 -6.14 20.56
CA LEU A 186 4.49 -6.22 19.10
C LEU A 186 5.67 -7.06 18.60
N ARG A 187 6.85 -6.89 19.19
CA ARG A 187 8.03 -7.71 18.86
C ARG A 187 7.84 -9.18 19.26
N LEU A 188 7.24 -9.44 20.42
CA LEU A 188 6.90 -10.79 20.88
C LEU A 188 5.85 -11.44 19.98
N LEU A 189 4.82 -10.70 19.57
CA LEU A 189 3.81 -11.17 18.62
C LEU A 189 4.47 -11.52 17.27
N ASP A 190 5.35 -10.66 16.75
CA ASP A 190 6.07 -10.91 15.50
C ASP A 190 6.96 -12.17 15.56
N ASN A 191 7.59 -12.41 16.71
CA ASN A 191 8.46 -13.57 16.97
C ASN A 191 7.71 -14.84 17.42
N ASP A 192 6.37 -14.86 17.36
CA ASP A 192 5.53 -15.97 17.85
C ASP A 192 5.71 -16.28 19.36
N GLY A 193 6.19 -15.31 20.14
CA GLY A 193 6.36 -15.41 21.60
C GLY A 193 5.11 -15.06 22.40
N VAL A 194 4.16 -14.34 21.80
CA VAL A 194 2.84 -14.01 22.39
C VAL A 194 1.75 -14.29 21.36
N GLU A 195 0.66 -14.91 21.78
CA GLU A 195 -0.48 -15.19 20.90
C GLU A 195 -1.42 -13.98 20.78
N ALA A 196 -2.11 -13.88 19.64
CA ALA A 196 -3.09 -12.81 19.38
C ALA A 196 -4.21 -12.75 20.44
N GLU A 197 -4.54 -13.87 21.08
CA GLU A 197 -5.55 -13.93 22.13
C GLU A 197 -5.09 -13.24 23.43
N GLN A 198 -3.79 -13.26 23.74
CA GLN A 198 -3.24 -12.53 24.88
C GLN A 198 -3.26 -11.02 24.61
N VAL A 199 -2.91 -10.62 23.39
CA VAL A 199 -3.01 -9.21 22.96
C VAL A 199 -4.46 -8.72 23.03
N ASN A 200 -5.43 -9.56 22.67
CA ASN A 200 -6.84 -9.19 22.72
C ASN A 200 -7.40 -9.06 24.15
N LYS A 201 -6.75 -9.62 25.17
CA LYS A 201 -7.17 -9.44 26.57
C LYS A 201 -6.85 -8.06 27.10
N ILE A 202 -5.66 -7.55 26.79
CA ILE A 202 -5.22 -6.21 27.21
C ILE A 202 -5.80 -5.09 26.32
N LYS A 203 -6.48 -5.46 25.23
CA LYS A 203 -6.93 -4.54 24.20
C LYS A 203 -7.89 -3.48 24.74
N ASP A 204 -8.96 -3.93 25.39
CA ASP A 204 -10.01 -3.05 25.88
C ASP A 204 -9.47 -2.11 26.98
N ASP A 205 -8.56 -2.60 27.82
CA ASP A 205 -7.95 -1.82 28.89
C ASP A 205 -6.95 -0.77 28.36
N VAL A 206 -6.18 -1.10 27.30
CA VAL A 206 -5.29 -0.15 26.61
C VAL A 206 -6.08 0.91 25.85
N GLU A 207 -7.19 0.52 25.20
CA GLU A 207 -8.10 1.47 24.55
C GLU A 207 -8.73 2.42 25.59
N TYR A 208 -9.17 1.87 26.72
CA TYR A 208 -9.68 2.67 27.83
C TYR A 208 -8.64 3.66 28.36
N TYR A 209 -7.37 3.24 28.50
CA TYR A 209 -6.27 4.14 28.86
C TYR A 209 -6.09 5.27 27.82
N ILE A 210 -6.03 4.94 26.52
CA ILE A 210 -5.81 5.93 25.46
C ILE A 210 -6.91 6.99 25.45
N GLU A 211 -8.17 6.59 25.68
CA GLU A 211 -9.32 7.48 25.69
C GLU A 211 -9.47 8.27 27.00
N SER A 212 -9.20 7.63 28.15
CA SER A 212 -9.53 8.18 29.47
C SER A 212 -8.33 8.76 30.22
N SER A 213 -7.09 8.60 29.73
CA SER A 213 -5.86 9.13 30.38
C SER A 213 -5.82 10.65 30.57
N GLN A 214 -6.71 11.38 29.90
CA GLN A 214 -6.85 12.83 30.03
C GLN A 214 -7.79 13.24 31.18
N GLU A 215 -8.60 12.31 31.71
CA GLU A 215 -9.60 12.60 32.74
C GLU A 215 -8.95 12.78 34.14
N PRO A 216 -9.35 13.79 34.92
CA PRO A 216 -8.74 14.09 36.23
C PRO A 216 -8.89 12.99 37.30
N ASN A 217 -9.82 12.06 37.09
CA ASN A 217 -10.17 10.96 38.00
C ASN A 217 -9.79 9.59 37.42
N PHE A 218 -8.95 9.55 36.39
CA PHE A 218 -8.47 8.30 35.82
C PHE A 218 -7.59 7.56 36.83
N GLU A 219 -7.96 6.34 37.17
CA GLU A 219 -7.16 5.44 38.01
C GLU A 219 -6.52 4.40 37.11
N GLU A 220 -5.19 4.39 37.12
CA GLU A 220 -4.42 3.53 36.23
C GLU A 220 -4.36 2.10 36.76
N ASN A 221 -4.56 1.15 35.86
CA ASN A 221 -4.30 -0.25 36.16
C ASN A 221 -2.80 -0.57 36.00
N GLU A 222 -2.06 -0.59 37.10
CA GLU A 222 -0.63 -0.95 37.11
C GLU A 222 -0.36 -2.40 36.63
N PHE A 223 -1.37 -3.27 36.71
CA PHE A 223 -1.29 -4.69 36.32
C PHE A 223 -1.72 -4.95 34.88
N LEU A 224 -1.87 -3.89 34.06
CA LEU A 224 -2.37 -3.97 32.68
C LEU A 224 -1.62 -4.97 31.80
N TYR A 225 -0.31 -5.13 32.02
CA TYR A 225 0.54 -5.97 31.18
C TYR A 225 1.00 -7.26 31.86
N ASP A 226 0.65 -7.49 33.13
CA ASP A 226 1.09 -8.66 33.92
C ASP A 226 0.57 -9.97 33.34
N ASP A 227 -0.58 -9.92 32.65
CA ASP A 227 -1.18 -11.07 31.99
C ASP A 227 -0.47 -11.45 30.66
N ILE A 228 0.49 -10.63 30.19
CA ILE A 228 1.31 -10.93 29.01
C ILE A 228 2.52 -11.78 29.40
N ILE A 229 2.40 -13.08 29.14
CA ILE A 229 3.47 -14.06 29.37
C ILE A 229 4.69 -13.71 28.49
N GLY A 230 5.87 -13.59 29.11
CA GLY A 230 7.14 -13.33 28.43
C GLY A 230 7.53 -11.86 28.33
N LEU A 231 6.70 -10.94 28.81
CA LEU A 231 7.02 -9.51 28.78
C LEU A 231 8.15 -9.14 29.77
N ASP A 232 8.14 -9.71 30.98
CA ASP A 232 9.18 -9.50 32.00
C ASP A 232 10.55 -10.08 31.60
N ASP A 233 10.56 -11.18 30.82
CA ASP A 233 11.79 -11.87 30.43
C ASP A 233 12.54 -11.12 29.30
N VAL A 234 11.79 -10.39 28.45
CA VAL A 234 12.37 -9.49 27.43
C VAL A 234 12.87 -8.19 28.05
N GLU A 235 12.21 -7.68 29.09
CA GLU A 235 12.67 -6.51 29.86
C GLU A 235 13.98 -6.79 30.60
N LEU A 236 14.16 -8.02 31.09
CA LEU A 236 15.36 -8.46 31.81
C LEU A 236 16.55 -8.81 30.90
N SER A 237 16.32 -9.22 29.65
CA SER A 237 17.37 -9.74 28.73
C SER A 237 18.14 -8.70 27.90
N GLY A 238 17.93 -7.40 28.12
CA GLY A 238 18.93 -6.39 27.71
C GLY A 238 18.80 -5.84 26.29
N THR A 239 17.59 -5.58 25.79
CA THR A 239 17.39 -4.47 24.82
C THR A 239 17.10 -3.17 25.57
N GLY A 240 18.00 -2.83 26.48
CA GLY A 240 18.06 -1.50 27.08
C GLY A 240 18.48 -0.52 26.00
N VAL A 241 17.54 0.30 25.53
CA VAL A 241 17.88 1.58 24.94
C VAL A 241 18.63 2.35 26.03
N SER A 242 19.95 2.30 25.95
CA SER A 242 20.86 3.18 26.69
C SER A 242 20.66 4.61 26.17
N LEU A 243 19.55 5.24 26.51
CA LEU A 243 19.47 6.69 26.60
C LEU A 243 20.07 7.05 27.96
N GLY A 244 21.30 7.56 27.91
CA GLY A 244 22.11 7.85 29.08
C GLY A 244 21.38 8.71 30.10
N ILE A 245 21.04 8.11 31.23
CA ILE A 245 20.76 8.78 32.48
C ILE A 245 21.80 8.25 33.48
N PRO A 246 22.84 9.01 33.85
CA PRO A 246 23.57 8.69 35.06
C PRO A 246 22.76 9.22 36.23
N SER A 247 22.07 8.33 36.94
CA SER A 247 21.55 8.62 38.26
C SER A 247 22.71 8.70 39.27
N SER A 248 22.89 9.91 39.79
CA SER A 248 23.28 10.27 41.17
C SER A 248 24.31 9.43 41.92
N ALA A 249 25.48 10.04 42.19
CA ALA A 249 26.14 9.93 43.51
C ALA A 249 27.15 11.07 43.77
N THR A 250 26.77 11.94 44.71
CA THR A 250 27.59 12.49 45.81
C THR A 250 28.60 13.66 45.61
N THR A 251 28.48 14.58 46.59
CA THR A 251 29.46 15.50 47.23
C THR A 251 29.90 16.81 46.54
N ASP A 252 29.33 17.91 47.06
CA ASP A 252 29.98 19.15 47.51
C ASP A 252 31.43 19.44 47.06
N SER A 253 31.64 20.55 46.33
CA SER A 253 32.68 21.55 46.64
C SER A 253 32.63 22.76 45.70
N ASN A 254 32.38 23.89 46.33
CA ASN A 254 32.72 25.28 46.03
C ASN A 254 33.98 25.51 45.14
N ASN A 255 33.89 26.33 44.09
CA ASN A 255 34.78 27.50 43.86
C ASN A 255 34.39 28.31 42.60
N SER A 256 34.49 29.62 42.76
CA SER A 256 34.18 30.75 41.88
C SER A 256 35.06 30.86 40.61
N ASN A 257 34.59 31.60 39.59
CA ASN A 257 35.18 32.87 39.10
C ASN A 257 34.81 33.19 37.62
N GLU A 258 34.17 34.36 37.40
CA GLU A 258 34.33 35.35 36.29
C GLU A 258 34.27 34.92 34.80
N THR A 259 33.89 35.69 33.77
CA THR A 259 33.14 36.93 33.45
C THR A 259 33.09 37.00 31.90
N SER A 260 32.15 37.78 31.33
CA SER A 260 32.09 38.31 29.94
C SER A 260 31.79 37.32 28.79
N GLY A 261 31.04 37.62 27.72
CA GLY A 261 30.29 38.79 27.27
C GLY A 261 29.73 38.55 25.84
N SER A 262 28.47 38.92 25.61
CA SER A 262 27.72 39.19 24.35
C SER A 262 27.73 38.22 23.14
N PRO A 263 26.57 38.12 22.45
CA PRO A 263 26.58 38.22 21.00
C PRO A 263 25.58 39.27 20.49
N SER A 264 25.95 40.00 19.45
CA SER A 264 25.02 40.77 18.62
C SER A 264 25.45 40.67 17.16
N SER A 265 24.59 39.99 16.40
CA SER A 265 23.89 40.52 15.23
C SER A 265 24.67 40.98 13.99
N ILE A 266 24.26 40.35 12.88
CA ILE A 266 23.80 40.92 11.60
C ILE A 266 24.78 41.23 10.45
N THR A 267 24.38 40.62 9.32
CA THR A 267 24.23 41.16 7.95
C THR A 267 25.39 41.12 6.95
N SER A 268 25.00 40.50 5.83
CA SER A 268 25.03 41.03 4.45
C SER A 268 26.18 40.63 3.53
N GLY A 269 25.78 39.92 2.46
CA GLY A 269 25.91 40.43 1.11
C GLY A 269 26.86 39.68 0.17
N GLY A 270 26.31 39.20 -0.95
CA GLY A 270 27.01 39.20 -2.24
C GLY A 270 27.44 37.85 -2.82
N SER A 271 26.61 37.30 -3.71
CA SER A 271 26.97 36.39 -4.82
C SER A 271 28.04 37.03 -5.75
N PRO A 272 28.71 36.32 -6.72
CA PRO A 272 28.18 35.19 -7.48
C PRO A 272 29.17 34.15 -8.08
N VAL A 273 28.62 33.22 -8.89
CA VAL A 273 29.24 32.41 -9.96
C VAL A 273 30.18 31.26 -9.55
N GLN A 274 29.80 30.00 -9.85
CA GLN A 274 30.19 29.27 -11.07
C GLN A 274 29.68 27.80 -11.04
N SER A 275 28.97 27.36 -12.07
CA SER A 275 28.85 25.94 -12.45
C SER A 275 30.07 25.54 -13.31
N PRO A 276 30.41 24.25 -13.40
CA PRO A 276 29.96 23.51 -14.59
C PRO A 276 29.49 22.08 -14.29
N ALA A 277 28.82 21.52 -15.28
CA ALA A 277 28.11 20.23 -15.30
C ALA A 277 29.00 19.08 -15.89
N PRO A 278 28.45 18.00 -16.49
CA PRO A 278 28.75 16.61 -16.17
C PRO A 278 29.70 15.93 -17.18
N ALA A 279 30.15 14.70 -16.90
CA ALA A 279 30.88 13.88 -17.87
C ALA A 279 30.33 12.46 -17.97
N THR A 280 30.17 12.03 -19.23
CA THR A 280 29.60 10.77 -19.71
C THR A 280 30.71 9.86 -20.26
N GLY A 281 30.53 8.54 -20.16
CA GLY A 281 31.17 7.51 -21.01
C GLY A 281 32.39 6.79 -20.41
N THR A 282 32.74 5.55 -20.72
CA THR A 282 32.17 4.49 -21.57
C THR A 282 32.93 3.18 -21.27
N GLN A 283 32.30 2.03 -21.52
CA GLN A 283 32.87 0.72 -21.91
C GLN A 283 33.17 -0.39 -20.87
N GLN A 284 32.85 -1.58 -21.38
CA GLN A 284 32.68 -2.95 -20.87
C GLN A 284 33.98 -3.76 -21.12
N PRO A 285 34.14 -5.04 -20.69
CA PRO A 285 33.48 -6.16 -21.40
C PRO A 285 33.09 -7.42 -20.60
N LEU A 286 32.06 -8.08 -21.15
CA LEU A 286 31.70 -9.51 -21.23
C LEU A 286 32.22 -10.53 -20.20
N GLN A 287 31.27 -11.27 -19.61
CA GLN A 287 31.33 -12.73 -19.61
C GLN A 287 29.95 -13.36 -19.84
N GLN A 288 30.00 -14.52 -20.48
CA GLN A 288 28.99 -15.15 -21.30
C GLN A 288 28.45 -16.41 -20.61
N GLN A 289 27.13 -16.64 -20.64
CA GLN A 289 26.62 -18.00 -20.75
C GLN A 289 25.21 -18.06 -21.33
N SER A 290 25.10 -18.92 -22.34
CA SER A 290 23.93 -19.25 -23.13
C SER A 290 23.36 -20.57 -22.63
N ALA A 291 22.03 -20.72 -22.57
CA ALA A 291 21.38 -22.01 -22.79
C ALA A 291 19.90 -21.82 -23.17
N THR A 292 19.62 -22.09 -24.44
CA THR A 292 18.32 -22.44 -24.99
C THR A 292 18.01 -23.91 -24.70
N ALA A 293 16.77 -24.27 -24.35
CA ALA A 293 16.07 -25.44 -24.93
C ALA A 293 14.61 -25.49 -24.49
N ALA A 294 13.73 -25.58 -25.48
CA ALA A 294 12.36 -26.05 -25.33
C ALA A 294 12.32 -27.57 -25.51
N ALA A 295 11.48 -28.28 -24.76
CA ALA A 295 10.84 -29.52 -25.22
C ALA A 295 9.64 -29.92 -24.34
N THR A 296 8.53 -30.06 -25.04
CA THR A 296 7.25 -30.70 -24.74
C THR A 296 7.38 -32.14 -24.25
N THR A 297 6.55 -32.58 -23.29
CA THR A 297 6.00 -33.94 -23.15
C THR A 297 4.77 -33.85 -22.23
N THR A 298 3.53 -33.80 -22.73
CA THR A 298 2.63 -34.93 -23.05
C THR A 298 2.44 -35.91 -21.89
N LEU A 299 1.36 -35.76 -21.11
CA LEU A 299 0.73 -36.87 -20.39
C LEU A 299 -0.79 -36.76 -20.55
N ALA A 300 -1.31 -37.71 -21.32
CA ALA A 300 -2.73 -38.01 -21.45
C ALA A 300 -3.05 -39.26 -20.61
N SER A 301 -4.33 -39.37 -20.25
CA SER A 301 -5.02 -40.57 -19.74
C SER A 301 -4.74 -40.86 -18.24
N THR A 302 -5.72 -41.03 -17.38
CA THR A 302 -6.80 -42.03 -17.53
C THR A 302 -8.02 -41.65 -16.68
N MET A 303 -9.18 -41.93 -17.25
CA MET A 303 -10.51 -41.91 -16.64
C MET A 303 -10.56 -42.81 -15.41
N ASN A 304 -11.26 -42.39 -14.36
CA ASN A 304 -11.86 -43.33 -13.42
C ASN A 304 -13.34 -43.00 -13.24
N THR A 305 -14.16 -43.85 -13.85
CA THR A 305 -15.61 -43.93 -13.70
C THR A 305 -15.91 -44.79 -12.49
N THR A 306 -16.61 -44.25 -11.49
CA THR A 306 -17.27 -45.08 -10.46
C THR A 306 -18.75 -44.70 -10.41
N ALA A 307 -19.54 -45.46 -11.14
CA ALA A 307 -20.98 -45.55 -10.98
C ALA A 307 -21.32 -46.97 -10.48
N ALA A 308 -21.94 -47.01 -9.29
CA ALA A 308 -23.02 -47.88 -8.85
C ALA A 308 -23.10 -49.33 -9.38
N ALA A 309 -23.06 -50.30 -8.46
CA ALA A 309 -24.27 -50.94 -7.93
C ALA A 309 -24.14 -52.47 -7.67
N VAL A 310 -24.91 -52.87 -6.64
CA VAL A 310 -25.59 -54.15 -6.39
C VAL A 310 -24.91 -55.22 -5.51
N THR A 311 -25.71 -55.60 -4.50
CA THR A 311 -25.86 -56.87 -3.76
C THR A 311 -25.32 -56.76 -2.33
N THR A 312 -26.16 -56.70 -1.29
CA THR A 312 -27.20 -57.67 -0.91
C THR A 312 -28.22 -57.02 0.01
#